data_AF-A0A0G1Z4I5-F1
#
_entry.id   AF-A0A0G1Z4I5-F1
#
_cell.length_a   1.000
_cell.length_b   1.000
_cell.length_c   1.000
_cell.angle_alpha   90.00
_cell.angle_beta   90.00
_cell.angle_gamma   90.00
#
_symmetry.space_group_name_H-M   'P 1'
#
loop_
_entity.id
_entity.type
_entity.pdbx_description
1 polymer ?
#
loop_
_entity_poly.entity_id
_entity_poly.type
_entity_poly.pdbx_seq_one_letter_code
_entity_poly.pdbx_strand_id
1 'polypeptide(L)'
;MNLPVSATELKDKLKKEKTVEVCSLAFKIRRVPLLFLGDETADFWSLARQGKEALAKRMNELIANPRLPQFRRVLLYGVLSPKICVGDEDKNAVPVDDILAEYPLAVGLYVEIINFTLDAITKET
;
A
#
# COMPACT_ATOMS: atom_id res chain seq x y z
N MET A 1 16.33 -10.53 22.06
CA MET A 1 16.58 -9.40 22.98
C MET A 1 15.99 -8.15 22.35
N ASN A 2 14.93 -7.57 22.92
CA ASN A 2 14.32 -6.34 22.40
C ASN A 2 15.06 -5.14 23.01
N LEU A 3 15.99 -4.58 22.25
CA LEU A 3 16.54 -3.26 22.56
C LEU A 3 15.39 -2.23 22.50
N PRO A 4 15.33 -1.28 23.44
CA PRO A 4 14.32 -0.22 23.41
C PRO A 4 14.51 0.65 22.16
N VAL A 5 13.42 0.88 21.43
CA VAL A 5 13.40 1.73 20.23
C VAL A 5 13.69 3.17 20.63
N SER A 6 14.62 3.86 19.95
CA SER A 6 14.90 5.26 20.23
C SER A 6 13.71 6.16 19.89
N ALA A 7 13.60 7.33 20.54
CA ALA A 7 12.53 8.28 20.26
C ALA A 7 12.51 8.74 18.79
N THR A 8 13.67 8.80 18.14
CA THR A 8 13.81 9.12 16.72
C THR A 8 13.27 8.00 15.84
N GLU A 9 13.68 6.75 16.09
CA GLU A 9 13.18 5.59 15.35
C GLU A 9 11.67 5.37 15.53
N LEU A 10 11.14 5.64 16.72
CA LEU A 10 9.71 5.56 16.98
C LEU A 10 8.94 6.62 16.19
N LYS A 11 9.43 7.87 16.15
CA LYS A 11 8.84 8.94 15.32
C LYS A 11 8.87 8.57 13.84
N ASP A 12 9.95 7.95 13.36
CA ASP A 12 10.05 7.53 11.96
C ASP A 12 9.12 6.36 11.63
N LYS A 13 8.97 5.38 12.53
CA LYS A 13 7.99 4.29 12.36
C LYS A 13 6.56 4.82 12.34
N LEU A 14 6.21 5.72 13.26
CA LEU A 14 4.88 6.32 13.33
C LEU A 14 4.54 7.18 12.11
N LYS A 15 5.54 7.75 11.43
CA LYS A 15 5.33 8.48 10.16
C LYS A 15 5.12 7.55 8.95
N LYS A 16 5.60 6.31 9.04
CA LYS A 16 5.62 5.36 7.90
C LYS A 16 4.57 4.27 8.00
N GLU A 17 3.90 4.16 9.14
CA GLU A 17 2.85 3.18 9.43
C GLU A 17 1.55 3.89 9.81
N LYS A 18 0.40 3.36 9.38
CA LYS A 18 -0.93 3.91 9.66
C LYS A 18 -1.89 2.75 9.91
N THR A 19 -2.85 2.93 10.82
CA THR A 19 -3.98 2.01 10.97
C THR A 19 -5.15 2.54 10.15
N VAL A 20 -5.76 1.68 9.34
CA VAL A 20 -6.90 2.00 8.48
C VAL A 20 -8.00 0.97 8.69
N GLU A 21 -9.25 1.38 8.48
CA GLU A 21 -10.40 0.49 8.52
C GLU A 21 -10.95 0.31 7.10
N VAL A 22 -11.03 -0.94 6.65
CA VAL A 22 -11.55 -1.30 5.32
C VAL A 22 -12.52 -2.45 5.51
N CYS A 23 -13.74 -2.33 5.00
CA CYS A 23 -14.80 -3.35 5.16
C CYS A 23 -15.02 -3.74 6.65
N SER A 24 -15.00 -2.76 7.56
CA SER A 24 -15.12 -2.95 9.02
C SER A 24 -14.01 -3.82 9.65
N LEU A 25 -12.90 -4.01 8.96
CA LEU A 25 -11.72 -4.69 9.44
C LEU A 25 -10.56 -3.69 9.56
N ALA A 26 -9.81 -3.78 10.66
CA ALA A 26 -8.68 -2.91 10.92
C ALA A 26 -7.39 -3.51 10.36
N PHE A 27 -6.64 -2.71 9.62
CA PHE A 27 -5.36 -3.08 9.03
C PHE A 27 -4.29 -2.11 9.44
N LYS A 28 -3.11 -2.64 9.76
CA LYS A 28 -1.90 -1.84 9.86
C LYS A 28 -1.24 -1.82 8.50
N ILE A 29 -1.12 -0.64 7.91
CA ILE A 29 -0.50 -0.43 6.61
C ILE A 29 0.79 0.40 6.75
N ARG A 30 1.62 0.36 5.71
CA ARG A 30 2.78 1.23 5.56
C ARG A 30 2.87 1.82 4.17
N ARG A 31 3.68 2.87 4.05
CA ARG A 31 4.03 3.45 2.74
C ARG A 31 4.80 2.44 1.90
N VAL A 32 4.49 2.41 0.61
CA VAL A 32 5.19 1.56 -0.37
C VAL A 32 6.08 2.41 -1.28
N PRO A 33 7.19 1.88 -1.78
CA PRO A 33 7.97 2.55 -2.82
C PRO A 33 7.12 2.84 -4.06
N LEU A 34 7.25 4.05 -4.64
CA LEU A 34 6.50 4.44 -5.85
C LEU A 34 6.73 3.53 -7.06
N LEU A 35 7.90 2.89 -7.12
CA LEU A 35 8.23 1.88 -8.12
C LEU A 35 7.32 0.64 -8.09
N PHE A 36 6.55 0.42 -7.01
CA PHE A 36 5.51 -0.62 -6.98
C PHE A 36 4.21 -0.19 -7.65
N LEU A 37 4.05 1.11 -7.92
CA LEU A 37 2.83 1.67 -8.53
C LEU A 37 2.93 1.73 -10.05
N GLY A 38 4.13 1.64 -10.60
CA GLY A 38 4.39 1.68 -12.04
C GLY A 38 4.71 0.33 -12.66
N ASP A 39 4.43 0.25 -13.97
CA ASP A 39 5.19 -0.63 -14.86
C ASP A 39 6.50 0.07 -15.25
N GLU A 40 7.45 -0.71 -15.79
CA GLU A 40 8.79 -0.25 -16.20
C GLU A 40 8.78 0.98 -17.13
N THR A 41 7.64 1.31 -17.75
CA THR A 41 7.47 2.41 -18.70
C THR A 41 6.72 3.63 -18.15
N ALA A 42 6.15 3.56 -16.94
CA ALA A 42 5.30 4.62 -16.40
C ALA A 42 6.06 5.51 -15.40
N ASP A 43 6.25 6.78 -15.76
CA ASP A 43 6.97 7.75 -14.94
C ASP A 43 6.05 8.29 -13.81
N PHE A 44 5.80 7.45 -12.80
CA PHE A 44 4.89 7.79 -11.69
C PHE A 44 5.31 9.03 -10.90
N TRP A 45 6.60 9.37 -10.93
CA TRP A 45 7.11 10.63 -10.41
C TRP A 45 6.55 11.84 -11.16
N SER A 46 6.39 11.73 -12.49
CA SER A 46 5.77 12.79 -13.30
C SER A 46 4.28 12.93 -12.99
N LEU A 47 3.56 11.82 -12.82
CA LEU A 47 2.13 11.82 -12.46
C LEU A 47 1.88 12.33 -11.04
N ALA A 48 2.70 11.94 -10.07
CA ALA A 48 2.61 12.43 -8.69
C ALA A 48 2.85 13.95 -8.62
N ARG A 49 3.70 14.49 -9.50
CA ARG A 49 3.94 15.94 -9.63
C ARG A 49 2.84 16.67 -10.40
N GLN A 50 2.16 16.01 -11.34
CA GLN A 50 1.01 16.57 -12.08
C GLN A 50 -0.26 16.71 -11.21
N GLY A 51 -0.24 16.17 -9.98
CA GLY A 51 -1.26 16.42 -8.97
C GLY A 51 -2.22 15.25 -8.75
N LYS A 52 -3.11 15.41 -7.77
CA LYS A 52 -4.00 14.34 -7.27
C LYS A 52 -4.96 13.81 -8.34
N GLU A 53 -5.35 14.61 -9.32
CA GLU A 53 -6.32 14.21 -10.36
C GLU A 53 -5.75 13.25 -11.41
N ALA A 54 -4.55 13.54 -11.95
CA ALA A 54 -3.88 12.66 -12.93
C ALA A 54 -3.59 11.29 -12.32
N LEU A 55 -3.26 11.29 -11.02
CA LEU A 55 -3.02 10.10 -10.25
C LEU A 55 -4.30 9.34 -9.90
N ALA A 56 -5.39 10.02 -9.56
CA ALA A 56 -6.70 9.39 -9.35
C ALA A 56 -7.20 8.69 -10.62
N LYS A 57 -6.98 9.30 -11.79
CA LYS A 57 -7.30 8.66 -13.09
C LYS A 57 -6.48 7.37 -13.28
N ARG A 58 -5.18 7.42 -13.00
CA ARG A 58 -4.32 6.23 -13.10
C ARG A 58 -4.69 5.16 -12.07
N MET A 59 -5.06 5.56 -10.85
CA MET A 59 -5.57 4.65 -9.82
C MET A 59 -6.84 3.95 -10.28
N ASN A 60 -7.79 4.67 -10.89
CA ASN A 60 -9.01 4.07 -11.43
C ASN A 60 -8.72 3.05 -12.54
N GLU A 61 -7.74 3.32 -13.42
CA GLU A 61 -7.29 2.36 -14.43
C GLU A 61 -6.68 1.08 -13.82
N LEU A 62 -5.92 1.22 -12.73
CA LEU A 62 -5.32 0.08 -12.01
C LEU A 62 -6.37 -0.72 -11.23
N ILE A 63 -7.34 -0.05 -10.61
CA ILE A 63 -8.46 -0.66 -9.89
C ILE A 63 -9.40 -1.40 -10.84
N ALA A 64 -9.52 -0.93 -12.09
CA ALA A 64 -10.28 -1.62 -13.13
C ALA A 64 -9.67 -2.99 -13.50
N ASN A 65 -8.41 -3.24 -13.16
CA ASN A 65 -7.75 -4.54 -13.37
C ASN A 65 -6.93 -4.99 -12.14
N PRO A 66 -7.58 -5.53 -11.10
CA PRO A 66 -6.92 -5.95 -9.86
C PRO A 66 -5.97 -7.15 -10.03
N ARG A 67 -5.98 -7.80 -11.20
CA ARG A 67 -5.05 -8.90 -11.54
C ARG A 67 -3.65 -8.41 -11.94
N LEU A 68 -3.43 -7.09 -12.00
CA LEU A 68 -2.13 -6.55 -12.33
C LEU A 68 -1.09 -6.94 -11.26
N PRO A 69 0.12 -7.38 -11.65
CA PRO A 69 1.18 -7.75 -10.69
C PRO A 69 1.57 -6.62 -9.72
N GLN A 70 1.32 -5.37 -10.10
CA GLN A 70 1.52 -4.20 -9.24
C GLN A 70 0.56 -4.20 -8.05
N PHE A 71 -0.70 -4.56 -8.27
CA PHE A 71 -1.72 -4.61 -7.24
C PHE A 71 -1.34 -5.60 -6.13
N ARG A 72 -0.93 -6.80 -6.55
CA ARG A 72 -0.41 -7.84 -5.65
C ARG A 72 0.83 -7.36 -4.88
N ARG A 73 1.78 -6.70 -5.55
CA ARG A 73 2.97 -6.11 -4.91
C ARG A 73 2.59 -5.07 -3.86
N VAL A 74 1.66 -4.17 -4.15
CA VAL A 74 1.23 -3.15 -3.20
C VAL A 74 0.62 -3.77 -1.95
N LEU A 75 -0.22 -4.80 -2.08
CA LEU A 75 -0.80 -5.48 -0.92
C LEU A 75 0.25 -6.21 -0.09
N LEU A 76 1.10 -7.02 -0.73
CA LEU A 76 2.16 -7.80 -0.06
C LEU A 76 3.13 -6.92 0.73
N TYR A 77 3.47 -5.75 0.18
CA TYR A 77 4.41 -4.84 0.82
C TYR A 77 3.76 -3.80 1.71
N GLY A 78 2.53 -3.40 1.40
CA GLY A 78 1.85 -2.28 2.06
C GLY A 78 1.09 -2.69 3.31
N VAL A 79 0.65 -3.93 3.45
CA VAL A 79 -0.02 -4.41 4.67
C VAL A 79 1.00 -5.04 5.63
N LEU A 80 1.05 -4.53 6.85
CA LEU A 80 1.88 -5.04 7.94
C LEU A 80 1.13 -6.02 8.85
N SER A 81 -0.16 -5.76 9.09
CA SER A 81 -0.98 -6.60 9.96
C SER A 81 -2.45 -6.58 9.49
N PRO A 82 -3.10 -7.75 9.31
CA PRO A 82 -2.51 -9.10 9.35
C PRO A 82 -1.41 -9.31 8.31
N LYS A 83 -0.50 -10.26 8.55
CA LYS A 83 0.60 -10.54 7.61
C LYS A 83 0.01 -11.16 6.34
N ILE A 84 0.45 -10.69 5.19
CA ILE A 84 0.06 -11.24 3.88
C ILE A 84 1.24 -12.02 3.29
N CYS A 85 0.99 -13.17 2.67
CA CYS A 85 1.99 -14.01 2.01
C CYS A 85 1.59 -14.39 0.58
N VAL A 86 2.52 -15.03 -0.14
CA VAL A 86 2.24 -15.65 -1.44
C VAL A 86 1.95 -17.12 -1.20
N GLY A 87 0.82 -17.63 -1.69
CA GLY A 87 0.40 -19.01 -1.44
C GLY A 87 0.29 -19.35 0.04
N ASP A 88 0.65 -20.59 0.41
CA ASP A 88 0.54 -21.12 1.78
C ASP A 88 1.88 -21.14 2.54
N GLU A 89 2.80 -20.22 2.22
CA GLU A 89 4.16 -20.21 2.78
C GLU A 89 4.20 -19.98 4.31
N ASP A 90 3.17 -19.35 4.89
CA ASP A 90 3.08 -19.05 6.32
C ASP A 90 1.66 -19.28 6.84
N LYS A 91 1.51 -20.22 7.79
CA LYS A 91 0.22 -20.60 8.38
C LYS A 91 -0.44 -19.51 9.21
N ASN A 92 0.32 -18.49 9.61
CA ASN A 92 -0.18 -17.34 10.38
C ASN A 92 -0.33 -16.09 9.49
N ALA A 93 -0.19 -16.23 8.18
CA ALA A 93 -0.40 -15.16 7.21
C ALA A 93 -1.60 -15.49 6.31
N VAL A 94 -2.18 -14.45 5.74
CA VAL A 94 -3.28 -14.55 4.78
C VAL A 94 -2.69 -14.58 3.37
N PRO A 95 -3.02 -15.57 2.53
CA PRO A 95 -2.62 -15.57 1.13
C PRO A 95 -3.16 -14.32 0.42
N VAL A 96 -2.29 -13.64 -0.35
CA VAL A 96 -2.69 -12.44 -1.10
C VAL A 96 -3.81 -12.72 -2.09
N ASP A 97 -3.90 -13.95 -2.60
CA ASP A 97 -4.93 -14.36 -3.55
C ASP A 97 -6.33 -14.42 -2.91
N ASP A 98 -6.42 -14.74 -1.62
CA ASP A 98 -7.69 -14.71 -0.88
C ASP A 98 -8.19 -13.27 -0.71
N ILE A 99 -7.26 -12.34 -0.45
CA ILE A 99 -7.60 -10.91 -0.37
C ILE A 99 -8.02 -10.38 -1.74
N LEU A 100 -7.31 -10.77 -2.81
CA LEU A 100 -7.63 -10.37 -4.19
C LEU A 100 -8.97 -10.93 -4.68
N ALA A 101 -9.40 -12.08 -4.18
CA ALA A 101 -10.72 -12.63 -4.45
C ALA A 101 -11.84 -11.75 -3.87
N GLU A 102 -11.60 -11.12 -2.71
CA GLU A 102 -12.50 -10.16 -2.09
C GLU A 102 -12.28 -8.74 -2.66
N TYR A 103 -12.84 -8.50 -3.85
CA TYR A 103 -12.64 -7.26 -4.60
C TYR A 103 -12.81 -5.96 -3.77
N PRO A 104 -13.88 -5.78 -2.96
CA PRO A 104 -14.05 -4.56 -2.16
C PRO A 104 -12.92 -4.35 -1.14
N LEU A 105 -12.44 -5.44 -0.54
CA LEU A 105 -11.37 -5.42 0.45
C LEU A 105 -10.03 -5.09 -0.23
N ALA A 106 -9.71 -5.78 -1.32
CA ALA A 106 -8.49 -5.56 -2.09
C ALA A 106 -8.37 -4.10 -2.56
N VAL A 107 -9.45 -3.55 -3.14
CA VAL A 107 -9.50 -2.17 -3.62
C VAL A 107 -9.39 -1.16 -2.49
N GLY A 108 -10.13 -1.35 -1.39
CA GLY A 108 -10.05 -0.44 -0.26
C GLY A 108 -8.65 -0.40 0.35
N LEU A 109 -8.00 -1.56 0.53
CA LEU A 109 -6.63 -1.65 1.04
C LEU A 109 -5.64 -0.98 0.09
N TYR A 110 -5.76 -1.25 -1.21
CA TYR A 110 -4.90 -0.64 -2.21
C TYR A 110 -5.01 0.89 -2.13
N VAL A 111 -6.22 1.45 -2.20
CA VAL A 111 -6.45 2.90 -2.15
C VAL A 111 -5.87 3.54 -0.88
N GLU A 112 -6.06 2.93 0.29
CA GLU A 112 -5.50 3.46 1.54
C GLU A 112 -3.96 3.46 1.54
N ILE A 113 -3.33 2.39 1.05
CA ILE A 113 -1.86 2.30 0.94
C ILE A 113 -1.32 3.37 -0.02
N ILE A 114 -2.00 3.56 -1.16
CA ILE A 114 -1.62 4.57 -2.15
C ILE A 114 -1.76 5.97 -1.55
N ASN A 115 -2.92 6.32 -1.03
CA ASN A 115 -3.16 7.63 -0.42
C ASN A 115 -2.13 7.94 0.68
N PHE A 116 -1.85 6.96 1.55
CA PHE A 116 -0.86 7.12 2.61
C PHE A 116 0.57 7.31 2.09
N THR A 117 0.91 6.66 0.98
CA THR A 117 2.20 6.82 0.29
C THR A 117 2.32 8.22 -0.32
N LEU A 118 1.24 8.72 -0.91
CA LEU A 118 1.21 10.00 -1.61
C LEU A 118 1.13 11.21 -0.69
N ASP A 119 0.47 11.09 0.46
CA ASP A 119 0.45 12.12 1.50
C ASP A 119 1.88 12.52 1.95
N ALA A 120 2.84 11.60 1.79
CA ALA A 120 4.25 11.85 2.06
C ALA A 120 4.94 12.75 1.02
N ILE A 121 4.40 12.81 -0.20
CA ILE A 121 5.01 13.49 -1.36
C ILE A 121 4.55 14.95 -1.41
N THR A 122 3.37 15.26 -0.86
CA THR A 122 2.88 16.65 -0.76
C THR A 122 3.59 17.44 0.33
N LYS A 123 4.72 18.06 -0.02
CA LYS A 123 5.06 19.50 0.16
C LYS A 123 6.58 19.68 0.01
N GLU A 124 7.07 19.77 -1.22
CA GLU A 124 8.10 20.77 -1.51
C GLU A 124 7.33 22.06 -1.83
N THR A 125 7.41 23.01 -0.89
CA THR A 125 7.01 24.41 -1.03
C THR A 125 7.84 25.09 -2.10
#